data_AF-A0A3C1S6S3-F1
#
_entry.id   AF-A0A3C1S6S3-F1
#
_cell.length_a   1.000
_cell.length_b   1.000
_cell.length_c   1.000
_cell.angle_alpha   90.00
_cell.angle_beta   90.00
_cell.angle_gamma   90.00
#
_symmetry.space_group_name_H-M   'P 1'
#
loop_
_entity.id
_entity.type
_entity.pdbx_description
1 polymer ?
#
loop_
_entity_poly.entity_id
_entity_poly.type
_entity_poly.pdbx_seq_one_letter_code
_entity_poly.pdbx_strand_id
1 'polypeptide(L)'
;MDYRNLSSCQISYYPMDIELLFSRHPFVKQETEDFSFIRPNETADISLPTDKNHLSLEIAEKFRNANLMIEITAGGMKRSQVCYANALTVQMIENYGLITVSTEQKPAVKAYIKVYAKMKDGAVVFYKDGYTDLRGRFDYASVSTDDLDRVEKFAILVLSEEYGGLIRETLPPKR
;
A
#
# COMPACT_ATOMS: atom_id res chain seq x y z
N MET A 1 -17.25 4.48 8.76
CA MET A 1 -17.31 5.90 8.30
C MET A 1 -18.18 6.68 9.27
N ASP A 2 -17.71 7.84 9.70
CA ASP A 2 -18.51 8.79 10.49
C ASP A 2 -19.15 9.84 9.58
N TYR A 3 -20.39 10.22 9.86
CA TYR A 3 -21.15 11.20 9.07
C TYR A 3 -22.13 11.99 9.96
N ARG A 4 -22.60 13.15 9.48
CA ARG A 4 -23.56 13.98 10.19
C ARG A 4 -24.44 14.76 9.21
N ASN A 5 -25.75 14.81 9.47
CA ASN A 5 -26.74 15.52 8.65
C ASN A 5 -26.73 15.11 7.17
N LEU A 6 -26.44 13.83 6.88
CA LEU A 6 -26.44 13.27 5.55
C LEU A 6 -27.44 12.11 5.50
N SER A 7 -28.25 12.05 4.43
CA SER A 7 -29.25 10.99 4.20
C SER A 7 -28.76 9.94 3.20
N SER A 8 -27.73 10.26 2.40
CA SER A 8 -27.12 9.33 1.46
C SER A 8 -25.67 9.71 1.16
N CYS A 9 -24.90 8.73 0.72
CA CYS A 9 -23.61 8.94 0.09
C CYS A 9 -23.45 7.99 -1.10
N GLN A 10 -22.55 8.33 -2.00
CA GLN A 10 -22.08 7.45 -3.05
C GLN A 10 -20.66 7.00 -2.72
N ILE A 11 -20.43 5.70 -2.79
CA ILE A 11 -19.12 5.09 -2.62
C ILE A 11 -18.62 4.63 -3.99
N SER A 12 -17.42 5.03 -4.35
CA SER A 12 -16.75 4.64 -5.60
C SER A 12 -15.52 3.81 -5.28
N TYR A 13 -15.42 2.63 -5.88
CA TYR A 13 -14.33 1.69 -5.69
C TYR A 13 -13.40 1.71 -6.91
N TYR A 14 -12.12 1.98 -6.64
CA TYR A 14 -11.07 2.06 -7.65
C TYR A 14 -10.00 1.01 -7.34
N PRO A 15 -10.04 -0.17 -7.98
CA PRO A 15 -8.92 -1.10 -7.96
C PRO A 15 -7.65 -0.42 -8.44
N MET A 16 -6.58 -0.56 -7.67
CA MET A 16 -5.32 0.11 -7.93
C MET A 16 -4.27 -0.90 -8.39
N ASP A 17 -3.57 -0.57 -9.47
CA ASP A 17 -2.26 -1.16 -9.76
C ASP A 17 -1.23 -0.51 -8.84
N ILE A 18 -1.07 -1.10 -7.66
CA ILE A 18 -0.14 -0.60 -6.64
C ILE A 18 1.31 -0.65 -7.12
N GLU A 19 1.69 -1.56 -8.03
CA GLU A 19 3.06 -1.62 -8.54
C GLU A 19 3.36 -0.42 -9.43
N LEU A 20 2.44 -0.11 -10.33
CA LEU A 20 2.55 1.07 -11.20
C LEU A 20 2.60 2.36 -10.37
N LEU A 21 1.69 2.50 -9.40
CA LEU A 21 1.64 3.66 -8.50
C LEU A 21 2.94 3.80 -7.72
N PHE A 22 3.41 2.71 -7.12
CA PHE A 22 4.65 2.70 -6.36
C PHE A 22 5.86 3.07 -7.24
N SER A 23 5.90 2.61 -8.49
CA SER A 23 6.99 2.93 -9.43
C SER A 23 7.03 4.40 -9.81
N ARG A 24 5.88 5.09 -9.78
CA ARG A 24 5.78 6.54 -10.06
C ARG A 24 6.01 7.38 -8.81
N HIS A 25 5.58 6.86 -7.66
CA HIS A 25 5.48 7.61 -6.41
C HIS A 25 5.87 6.75 -5.19
N PRO A 26 7.16 6.37 -5.03
CA PRO A 26 7.56 5.38 -4.02
C PRO A 26 7.44 5.86 -2.56
N PHE A 27 7.51 7.18 -2.33
CA PHE A 27 7.55 7.82 -0.99
C PHE A 27 6.30 8.66 -0.69
N VAL A 28 5.20 8.43 -1.40
CA VAL A 28 3.95 9.15 -1.13
C VAL A 28 3.38 8.64 0.19
N LYS A 29 3.52 9.48 1.24
CA LYS A 29 2.65 9.43 2.41
C LYS A 29 1.21 9.32 1.91
N GLN A 30 0.37 8.57 2.61
CA GLN A 30 -1.04 8.26 2.31
C GLN A 30 -1.95 9.51 2.08
N GLU A 31 -1.56 10.45 1.25
CA GLU A 31 -2.34 11.60 0.82
C GLU A 31 -2.91 11.26 -0.55
N THR A 32 -4.24 11.16 -0.55
CA THR A 32 -5.09 10.67 -1.61
C THR A 32 -5.27 11.67 -2.76
N GLU A 33 -4.48 12.74 -2.82
CA GLU A 33 -4.71 13.89 -3.70
C GLU A 33 -4.33 13.62 -5.17
N ASP A 34 -3.41 12.69 -5.44
CA ASP A 34 -2.90 12.44 -6.80
C ASP A 34 -3.69 11.40 -7.62
N PHE A 35 -4.76 10.81 -7.08
CA PHE A 35 -5.50 9.73 -7.75
C PHE A 35 -6.60 10.18 -8.72
N SER A 36 -6.55 11.42 -9.21
CA SER A 36 -7.67 12.08 -9.92
C SER A 36 -7.95 11.63 -11.37
N PHE A 37 -7.35 10.53 -11.86
CA PHE A 37 -7.41 10.16 -13.30
C PHE A 37 -7.99 8.78 -13.63
N ILE A 38 -8.54 8.04 -12.68
CA ILE A 38 -9.11 6.71 -12.92
C ILE A 38 -10.63 6.70 -12.79
N ARG A 39 -11.31 5.89 -13.61
CA ARG A 39 -12.77 5.64 -13.50
C ARG A 39 -13.02 4.58 -12.43
N PRO A 40 -14.10 4.71 -11.63
CA PRO A 40 -14.44 3.68 -10.67
C PRO A 40 -14.88 2.41 -11.40
N ASN A 41 -14.41 1.26 -10.93
CA ASN A 41 -14.90 -0.03 -11.44
C ASN A 41 -16.32 -0.31 -10.94
N GLU A 42 -16.68 0.26 -9.79
CA GLU A 42 -17.99 0.10 -9.18
C GLU A 42 -18.36 1.31 -8.35
N THR A 43 -19.63 1.67 -8.38
CA THR A 43 -20.22 2.71 -7.56
C THR A 43 -21.44 2.15 -6.83
N ALA A 44 -21.57 2.46 -5.55
CA ALA A 44 -22.70 2.04 -4.72
C ALA A 44 -23.30 3.26 -4.02
N ASP A 45 -24.60 3.49 -4.21
CA ASP A 45 -25.35 4.48 -3.46
C ASP A 45 -25.84 3.88 -2.14
N ILE A 46 -25.47 4.50 -1.03
CA ILE A 46 -25.76 4.03 0.32
C ILE A 46 -26.68 5.01 1.01
N SER A 47 -27.84 4.52 1.46
CA SER A 47 -28.72 5.27 2.36
C SER A 47 -28.11 5.36 3.75
N LEU A 48 -27.99 6.57 4.26
CA LEU A 48 -27.42 6.84 5.58
C LEU A 48 -28.55 7.04 6.60
N PRO A 49 -28.65 6.18 7.64
CA PRO A 49 -29.65 6.34 8.69
C PRO A 49 -29.53 7.69 9.40
N THR A 50 -30.59 8.49 9.40
CA THR A 50 -30.56 9.85 9.96
C THR A 50 -30.44 9.90 11.49
N ASP A 51 -30.71 8.77 12.15
CA ASP A 51 -30.61 8.57 13.60
C ASP A 51 -29.21 8.14 14.06
N LYS A 52 -28.29 7.89 13.12
CA LYS A 52 -26.93 7.44 13.41
C LYS A 52 -25.91 8.45 12.87
N ASN A 53 -24.71 8.37 13.43
CA ASN A 53 -23.54 9.16 13.01
C ASN A 53 -22.37 8.28 12.55
N HIS A 54 -22.56 6.95 12.56
CA HIS A 54 -21.56 5.98 12.16
C HIS A 54 -22.21 4.87 11.33
N LEU A 55 -21.52 4.47 10.26
CA LEU A 55 -21.88 3.32 9.43
C LEU A 55 -20.63 2.49 9.13
N SER A 56 -20.71 1.19 9.42
CA SER A 56 -19.74 0.20 8.99
C SER A 56 -20.28 -0.53 7.77
N LEU A 57 -19.45 -0.71 6.75
CA LEU A 57 -19.78 -1.39 5.51
C LEU A 57 -18.72 -2.46 5.27
N GLU A 58 -19.17 -3.66 4.90
CA GLU A 58 -18.27 -4.71 4.48
C GLU A 58 -17.88 -4.49 3.02
N ILE A 59 -16.58 -4.67 2.73
CA ILE A 59 -16.08 -4.64 1.36
C ILE A 59 -16.45 -5.95 0.68
N ALA A 60 -16.99 -5.87 -0.54
CA ALA A 60 -17.40 -7.03 -1.32
C ALA A 60 -16.24 -8.04 -1.49
N GLU A 61 -16.55 -9.34 -1.44
CA GLU A 61 -15.53 -10.39 -1.44
C GLU A 61 -14.59 -10.35 -2.65
N LYS A 62 -15.07 -9.89 -3.81
CA LYS A 62 -14.27 -9.71 -5.02
C LYS A 62 -13.08 -8.74 -4.86
N PHE A 63 -13.10 -7.89 -3.83
CA PHE A 63 -12.01 -6.96 -3.52
C PHE A 63 -11.18 -7.36 -2.29
N ARG A 64 -11.42 -8.53 -1.70
CA ARG A 64 -10.78 -8.96 -0.44
C ARG A 64 -9.26 -8.97 -0.48
N ASN A 65 -8.65 -9.18 -1.65
CA ASN A 65 -7.20 -9.18 -1.85
C ASN A 65 -6.73 -8.05 -2.80
N ALA A 66 -7.62 -7.13 -3.14
CA ALA A 66 -7.33 -6.03 -4.04
C ALA A 66 -7.02 -4.76 -3.23
N ASN A 67 -5.94 -4.07 -3.58
CA ASN A 67 -5.72 -2.74 -3.07
C ASN A 67 -6.71 -1.79 -3.74
N LEU A 68 -7.55 -1.14 -2.92
CA LEU A 68 -8.61 -0.26 -3.38
C LEU A 68 -8.32 1.16 -2.93
N MET A 69 -8.58 2.13 -3.79
CA MET A 69 -8.97 3.44 -3.31
C MET A 69 -10.50 3.47 -3.20
N ILE A 70 -10.98 3.88 -2.03
CA ILE A 70 -12.40 4.08 -1.75
C ILE A 70 -12.62 5.59 -1.68
N GLU A 71 -13.53 6.08 -2.51
CA GLU A 71 -13.97 7.47 -2.49
C GLU A 71 -15.41 7.54 -2.05
N ILE A 72 -15.72 8.49 -1.19
CA ILE A 72 -17.06 8.74 -0.68
C ILE A 72 -17.44 10.16 -1.04
N THR A 73 -18.54 10.31 -1.77
CA THR A 73 -19.12 11.59 -2.15
C THR A 73 -20.48 11.76 -1.48
N ALA A 74 -20.67 12.86 -0.75
CA ALA A 74 -21.93 13.17 -0.07
C ALA A 74 -22.07 14.69 0.16
N GLY A 75 -23.25 15.25 -0.09
CA GLY A 75 -23.52 16.67 0.21
C GLY A 75 -22.54 17.66 -0.45
N GLY A 76 -22.02 17.34 -1.64
CA GLY A 76 -21.01 18.15 -2.34
C GLY A 76 -19.57 18.01 -1.81
N MET A 77 -19.35 17.18 -0.79
CA MET A 77 -18.02 16.86 -0.26
C MET A 77 -17.52 15.53 -0.83
N LYS A 78 -16.21 15.44 -1.02
CA LYS A 78 -15.50 14.22 -1.42
C LYS A 78 -14.41 13.88 -0.39
N ARG A 79 -14.29 12.60 -0.07
CA ARG A 79 -13.24 12.04 0.79
C ARG A 79 -12.75 10.75 0.17
N SER A 80 -11.42 10.56 0.10
CA SER A 80 -10.83 9.35 -0.47
C SER A 80 -9.85 8.73 0.52
N GLN A 81 -9.85 7.40 0.60
CA GLN A 81 -8.95 6.63 1.45
C GLN A 81 -8.47 5.38 0.71
N VAL A 82 -7.19 5.03 0.89
CA VAL A 82 -6.65 3.77 0.42
C VAL A 82 -6.95 2.65 1.42
N CYS A 83 -7.52 1.56 0.93
CA CYS A 83 -7.72 0.31 1.65
C CYS A 83 -6.74 -0.74 1.10
N TYR A 84 -5.71 -1.07 1.89
CA TYR A 84 -4.77 -2.14 1.58
C TYR A 84 -5.31 -3.47 2.08
N ALA A 85 -6.09 -4.16 1.24
CA ALA A 85 -6.58 -5.48 1.58
C ALA A 85 -5.47 -6.51 1.31
N ASN A 86 -4.78 -6.94 2.37
CA ASN A 86 -3.71 -7.93 2.28
C ASN A 86 -3.70 -8.85 3.51
N ALA A 87 -3.25 -10.09 3.31
CA ALA A 87 -3.06 -11.09 4.35
C ALA A 87 -1.57 -11.28 4.69
N LEU A 88 -0.74 -10.26 4.39
CA LEU A 88 0.71 -10.30 4.54
C LEU A 88 1.13 -9.65 5.86
N THR A 89 1.83 -10.42 6.67
CA THR A 89 2.62 -9.91 7.79
C THR A 89 4.03 -9.63 7.30
N VAL A 90 4.44 -8.36 7.42
CA VAL A 90 5.76 -7.89 7.01
C VAL A 90 6.53 -7.38 8.21
N GLN A 91 7.69 -7.99 8.46
CA GLN A 91 8.61 -7.59 9.51
C GLN A 91 9.92 -7.06 8.91
N MET A 92 10.29 -5.86 9.32
CA MET A 92 11.58 -5.25 8.99
C MET A 92 12.63 -5.66 10.01
N ILE A 93 13.76 -6.17 9.54
CA ILE A 93 14.96 -6.42 10.35
C ILE A 93 16.01 -5.40 9.93
N GLU A 94 15.79 -4.15 10.36
CA GLU A 94 16.49 -2.97 9.84
C GLU A 94 18.02 -3.09 9.93
N ASN A 95 18.56 -3.51 11.07
CA ASN A 95 20.00 -3.65 11.29
C ASN A 95 20.71 -4.60 10.31
N TYR A 96 19.98 -5.51 9.68
CA TYR A 96 20.54 -6.48 8.74
C TYR A 96 20.11 -6.22 7.28
N GLY A 97 19.31 -5.18 7.02
CA GLY A 97 18.82 -4.92 5.67
C GLY A 97 17.87 -6.01 5.14
N LEU A 98 17.21 -6.76 6.04
CA LEU A 98 16.36 -7.89 5.69
C LEU A 98 14.88 -7.58 5.94
N ILE A 99 14.02 -8.11 5.08
CA ILE A 99 12.58 -8.17 5.27
C ILE A 99 12.15 -9.64 5.39
N THR A 100 11.21 -9.91 6.28
CA THR A 100 10.51 -11.21 6.35
C THR A 100 9.04 -11.00 6.07
N VAL A 101 8.50 -11.81 5.16
CA VAL A 101 7.11 -11.78 4.70
C VAL A 101 6.48 -13.13 4.99
N SER A 102 5.35 -13.13 5.67
CA SER A 102 4.57 -14.32 5.98
C SER A 102 3.08 -14.06 5.85
N THR A 103 2.30 -15.12 5.78
CA THR A 103 0.88 -15.08 6.14
C THR A 103 0.74 -15.47 7.62
N GLU A 104 -0.48 -15.64 8.12
CA GLU A 104 -0.72 -16.14 9.47
C GLU A 104 -0.12 -17.54 9.72
N GLN A 105 -0.01 -18.36 8.68
CA GLN A 105 0.29 -19.79 8.81
C GLN A 105 1.71 -20.15 8.35
N LYS A 106 2.24 -19.44 7.34
CA LYS A 106 3.47 -19.85 6.65
C LYS A 106 4.22 -18.66 6.06
N PRO A 107 5.53 -18.81 5.77
CA PRO A 107 6.26 -17.82 4.99
C PRO A 107 5.62 -17.58 3.62
N ALA A 108 5.61 -16.32 3.18
CA ALA A 108 5.14 -15.94 1.86
C ALA A 108 6.30 -16.10 0.87
N VAL A 109 6.37 -17.26 0.22
CA VAL A 109 7.40 -17.61 -0.76
C VAL A 109 7.07 -16.97 -2.11
N LYS A 110 8.08 -16.47 -2.83
CA LYS A 110 7.92 -15.78 -4.13
C LYS A 110 7.01 -14.55 -4.10
N ALA A 111 6.89 -13.88 -2.95
CA ALA A 111 6.33 -12.53 -2.93
C ALA A 111 7.31 -11.60 -3.66
N TYR A 112 6.81 -10.84 -4.63
CA TYR A 112 7.59 -9.86 -5.37
C TYR A 112 7.92 -8.67 -4.47
N ILE A 113 9.18 -8.25 -4.50
CA ILE A 113 9.71 -7.12 -3.73
C ILE A 113 10.29 -6.11 -4.70
N LYS A 114 9.88 -4.84 -4.59
CA LYS A 114 10.46 -3.73 -5.35
C LYS A 114 10.91 -2.64 -4.39
N VAL A 115 12.15 -2.18 -4.54
CA VAL A 115 12.81 -1.26 -3.62
C VAL A 115 13.22 0.00 -4.35
N TYR A 116 12.81 1.14 -3.81
CA TYR A 116 13.35 2.45 -4.17
C TYR A 116 14.12 3.03 -2.99
N ALA A 117 15.18 3.76 -3.31
CA ALA A 117 15.95 4.52 -2.35
C ALA A 117 15.72 6.02 -2.57
N LYS A 118 15.45 6.72 -1.47
CA LYS A 118 15.61 8.17 -1.40
C LYS A 118 17.03 8.43 -0.95
N MET A 119 17.79 9.11 -1.79
CA MET A 119 19.18 9.47 -1.57
C MET A 119 19.28 10.76 -0.74
N LYS A 120 20.42 10.97 -0.08
CA LYS A 120 20.69 12.16 0.75
C LYS A 120 20.67 13.48 -0.01
N ASP A 121 20.86 13.45 -1.34
CA ASP A 121 20.73 14.61 -2.23
C ASP A 121 19.28 14.86 -2.67
N GLY A 122 18.33 14.05 -2.21
CA GLY A 122 16.91 14.13 -2.53
C GLY A 122 16.49 13.30 -3.75
N ALA A 123 17.43 12.69 -4.49
CA ALA A 123 17.10 11.84 -5.63
C ALA A 123 16.32 10.59 -5.19
N VAL A 124 15.30 10.21 -5.96
CA VAL A 124 14.56 8.95 -5.77
C VAL A 124 14.93 8.02 -6.92
N VAL A 125 15.55 6.89 -6.59
CA VAL A 125 16.09 5.95 -7.58
C VAL A 125 15.58 4.54 -7.33
N PHE A 126 15.38 3.79 -8.41
CA PHE A 126 15.20 2.35 -8.31
C PHE A 126 16.47 1.75 -7.71
N TYR A 127 16.32 0.93 -6.67
CA TYR A 127 17.45 0.37 -5.93
C TYR A 127 17.67 -1.10 -6.29
N LYS A 128 16.62 -1.92 -6.13
CA LYS A 128 16.61 -3.32 -6.54
C LYS A 128 15.19 -3.89 -6.51
N ASP A 129 15.03 -5.07 -7.08
CA ASP A 129 13.84 -5.89 -6.93
C ASP A 129 14.20 -7.38 -6.84
N GLY A 130 13.19 -8.21 -6.63
CA GLY A 130 13.33 -9.64 -6.64
C GLY A 130 12.19 -10.32 -5.90
N TYR A 131 12.45 -11.52 -5.39
CA TYR A 131 11.42 -12.35 -4.77
C TYR A 131 11.90 -12.88 -3.43
N THR A 132 10.96 -13.05 -2.50
CA THR A 132 11.23 -13.72 -1.23
C THR A 132 11.63 -15.18 -1.44
N ASP A 133 12.58 -15.65 -0.63
CA ASP A 133 13.05 -17.04 -0.63
C ASP A 133 12.04 -18.03 -0.01
N LEU A 134 12.44 -19.30 0.12
CA LEU A 134 11.61 -20.36 0.74
C LEU A 134 11.26 -20.09 2.22
N ARG A 135 11.94 -19.14 2.85
CA ARG A 135 11.71 -18.68 4.24
C ARG A 135 10.97 -17.35 4.29
N GLY A 136 10.48 -16.85 3.16
CA GLY A 136 9.80 -15.56 3.06
C GLY A 136 10.74 -14.37 3.25
N ARG A 137 12.05 -14.54 3.07
CA ARG A 137 13.05 -13.50 3.33
C ARG A 137 13.52 -12.84 2.05
N PHE A 138 13.86 -11.57 2.14
CA PHE A 138 14.53 -10.83 1.08
C PHE A 138 15.52 -9.83 1.69
N ASP A 139 16.66 -9.64 1.04
CA ASP A 139 17.64 -8.61 1.37
C ASP A 139 17.36 -7.37 0.53
N TYR A 140 16.88 -6.30 1.17
CA TYR A 140 16.53 -5.06 0.49
C TYR A 140 17.70 -4.06 0.41
N ALA A 141 18.78 -4.26 1.16
CA ALA A 141 19.84 -3.27 1.32
C ALA A 141 21.11 -3.58 0.50
N SER A 142 21.46 -4.85 0.32
CA SER A 142 22.71 -5.22 -0.35
C SER A 142 22.59 -5.06 -1.87
N VAL A 143 23.50 -4.27 -2.44
CA VAL A 143 23.75 -4.10 -3.88
C VAL A 143 25.26 -4.12 -4.14
N SER A 144 25.68 -4.25 -5.39
CA SER A 144 27.11 -4.33 -5.75
C SER A 144 27.86 -2.99 -5.74
N THR A 145 27.19 -1.90 -5.39
CA THR A 145 27.70 -0.53 -5.34
C THR A 145 27.74 -0.01 -3.91
N ASP A 146 28.52 1.04 -3.66
CA ASP A 146 28.56 1.74 -2.37
C ASP A 146 27.35 2.68 -2.17
N ASP A 147 26.22 2.41 -2.83
CA ASP A 147 25.04 3.28 -2.84
C ASP A 147 24.39 3.40 -1.48
N LEU A 148 24.49 2.35 -0.65
CA LEU A 148 23.89 2.29 0.68
C LEU A 148 24.29 3.48 1.56
N ASP A 149 25.54 3.94 1.49
CA ASP A 149 26.04 5.08 2.30
C ASP A 149 25.38 6.41 1.93
N ARG A 150 24.78 6.47 0.73
CA ARG A 150 24.09 7.64 0.20
C ARG A 150 22.58 7.57 0.39
N VAL A 151 22.04 6.45 0.89
CA VAL A 151 20.61 6.28 1.14
C VAL A 151 20.21 7.04 2.41
N GLU A 152 19.15 7.84 2.30
CA GLU A 152 18.44 8.46 3.42
C GLU A 152 17.31 7.55 3.92
N LYS A 153 16.56 6.94 2.99
CA LYS A 153 15.38 6.12 3.29
C LYS A 153 15.10 5.12 2.17
N PHE A 154 14.55 3.96 2.51
CA PHE A 154 13.98 3.02 1.55
C PHE A 154 12.46 3.06 1.55
N ALA A 155 11.88 2.86 0.38
CA ALA A 155 10.50 2.45 0.20
C ALA A 155 10.48 1.07 -0.45
N ILE A 156 9.69 0.16 0.10
CA ILE A 156 9.66 -1.27 -0.25
C ILE A 156 8.21 -1.67 -0.48
N LEU A 157 7.92 -2.05 -1.72
CA LEU A 157 6.68 -2.69 -2.10
C LEU A 157 6.82 -4.20 -1.93
N VAL A 158 5.80 -4.82 -1.33
CA VAL A 158 5.62 -6.27 -1.23
C VAL A 158 4.34 -6.64 -1.95
N LEU A 159 4.42 -7.57 -2.90
CA LEU A 159 3.28 -8.04 -3.69
C LEU A 159 3.18 -9.56 -3.71
N SER A 160 1.97 -10.05 -3.51
CA SER A 160 1.59 -11.44 -3.70
C SER A 160 0.28 -11.49 -4.48
N GLU A 161 0.23 -12.30 -5.54
CA GLU A 161 -1.00 -12.50 -6.31
C GLU A 161 -2.13 -13.08 -5.44
N GLU A 162 -1.79 -13.91 -4.46
CA GLU A 162 -2.76 -14.59 -3.59
C GLU A 162 -3.13 -13.75 -2.35
N TYR A 163 -2.16 -13.04 -1.77
CA TYR A 163 -2.30 -12.42 -0.45
C TYR A 163 -2.33 -10.89 -0.47
N GLY A 164 -2.37 -10.27 -1.66
CA GLY A 164 -2.41 -8.82 -1.82
C GLY A 164 -1.03 -8.17 -1.71
N GLY A 165 -0.99 -6.87 -1.42
CA GLY A 165 0.28 -6.15 -1.35
C GLY A 165 0.25 -4.93 -0.46
N LEU A 166 1.42 -4.50 -0.03
CA LEU A 166 1.60 -3.37 0.87
C LEU A 166 2.93 -2.66 0.61
N ILE A 167 3.03 -1.43 1.09
CA ILE A 167 4.26 -0.64 1.06
C ILE A 167 4.76 -0.44 2.50
N ARG A 168 6.08 -0.48 2.67
CA ARG A 168 6.78 -0.11 3.89
C ARG A 168 7.89 0.87 3.57
N GLU A 169 8.07 1.84 4.46
CA GLU A 169 9.26 2.69 4.45
C GLU A 169 10.15 2.31 5.63
N THR A 170 11.47 2.29 5.42
CA THR A 170 12.45 1.95 6.46
C THR A 170 13.69 2.82 6.32
N LEU A 171 14.42 2.98 7.42
CA LEU A 171 15.76 3.54 7.39
C LEU A 171 16.75 2.49 6.84
N PRO A 172 17.88 2.91 6.26
CA PRO A 172 18.96 1.98 5.92
C PRO A 172 19.55 1.32 7.18
N PRO A 173 20.06 0.08 7.09
CA PRO A 173 20.80 -0.56 8.18
C PRO A 173 21.93 0.33 8.68
N LYS A 174 22.12 0.35 10.00
CA LYS A 174 23.30 0.96 10.61
C LYS A 174 24.50 0.05 10.37
N ARG A 175 25.62 0.64 9.92
CA ARG A 175 26.93 -0.03 9.95
C ARG A 175 27.44 -0.18 11.38
#